data_AF-A0A6N8YYV0-F1
#
_entry.id   AF-A0A6N8YYV0-F1
#
_cell.length_a   1.000
_cell.length_b   1.000
_cell.length_c   1.000
_cell.angle_alpha   90.00
_cell.angle_beta   90.00
_cell.angle_gamma   90.00
#
_symmetry.space_group_name_H-M   'P 1'
#
loop_
_entity.id
_entity.type
_entity.pdbx_description
1 polymer ?
#
loop_
_entity_poly.entity_id
_entity_poly.type
_entity_poly.pdbx_seq_one_letter_code
_entity_poly.pdbx_strand_id
1 'polypeptide(L)'
;MNRNELDIVFLDDRYDVGFITGDQPVVNLLGPGDGRQTTELALFYPVSPDISCLVVPRNYEVHSAVIPGNVIEELNALVAWESENFLIAKSNKRLQTIVSGSSSTRPSGRKILESVVKASRSTISGYT
;
A
#
# COMPACT_ATOMS: atom_id res chain seq x y z
N MET A 1 -12.90 -11.52 13.94
CA MET A 1 -12.01 -10.36 14.11
C MET A 1 -12.79 -9.28 14.83
N ASN A 2 -12.30 -8.79 15.96
CA ASN A 2 -12.95 -7.71 16.69
C ASN A 2 -12.45 -6.37 16.14
N ARG A 3 -13.34 -5.39 15.89
CA ARG A 3 -12.95 -4.06 15.37
C ARG A 3 -11.92 -3.37 16.28
N ASN A 4 -11.93 -3.69 17.58
CA ASN A 4 -11.01 -3.13 18.57
C ASN A 4 -9.55 -3.64 18.43
N GLU A 5 -9.30 -4.61 17.54
CA GLU A 5 -7.98 -5.21 17.26
C GLU A 5 -7.28 -4.59 16.03
N LEU A 6 -7.95 -3.66 15.35
CA LEU A 6 -7.43 -3.00 14.16
C LEU A 6 -7.05 -1.55 14.46
N ASP A 7 -5.95 -1.12 13.86
CA ASP A 7 -5.55 0.28 13.82
C ASP A 7 -5.71 0.81 12.39
N ILE A 8 -6.09 2.09 12.28
CA ILE A 8 -6.17 2.83 11.03
C ILE A 8 -5.01 3.81 11.00
N VAL A 9 -4.17 3.70 9.98
CA VAL A 9 -2.93 4.45 9.85
C VAL A 9 -2.92 5.21 8.55
N PHE A 10 -2.51 6.47 8.59
CA PHE A 10 -2.31 7.27 7.39
C PHE A 10 -0.85 7.23 6.96
N LEU A 11 -0.63 6.92 5.69
CA LEU A 11 0.68 6.92 5.05
C LEU A 11 0.78 8.16 4.16
N ASP A 12 1.89 8.88 4.30
CA ASP A 12 2.17 10.16 3.64
C ASP A 12 3.26 9.95 2.58
N ASP A 13 2.99 10.39 1.34
CA ASP A 13 3.99 10.47 0.28
C ASP A 13 4.66 11.84 0.24
N ARG A 14 5.89 11.91 0.75
CA ARG A 14 6.74 13.12 0.67
C ARG A 14 7.80 13.05 -0.43
N TYR A 15 7.83 11.98 -1.21
CA TYR A 15 8.87 11.71 -2.20
C TYR A 15 8.40 12.01 -3.64
N ASP A 16 7.21 12.59 -3.80
CA ASP A 16 6.58 12.99 -5.08
C ASP A 16 6.47 11.83 -6.08
N VAL A 17 6.25 10.62 -5.57
CA VAL A 17 6.03 9.40 -6.38
C VAL A 17 4.55 9.30 -6.77
N GLY A 18 3.66 9.65 -5.86
CA GLY A 18 2.22 9.56 -5.92
C GLY A 18 1.71 8.13 -5.75
N PHE A 19 0.81 7.92 -4.80
CA PHE A 19 -0.05 6.74 -4.78
C PHE A 19 -0.97 6.73 -6.01
N ILE A 20 -1.27 5.55 -6.52
CA ILE A 20 -2.28 5.34 -7.58
C ILE A 20 -3.50 4.65 -7.01
N THR A 21 -4.62 4.78 -7.72
CA THR A 21 -5.85 4.03 -7.43
C THR A 21 -6.41 3.42 -8.72
N GLY A 22 -7.46 2.62 -8.62
CA GLY A 22 -8.06 1.93 -9.75
C GLY A 22 -9.51 1.56 -9.51
N ASP A 23 -10.01 0.59 -10.26
CA ASP A 23 -11.37 0.06 -10.15
C ASP A 23 -11.56 -0.84 -8.92
N GLN A 24 -10.48 -1.45 -8.45
CA GLN A 24 -10.39 -2.15 -7.16
C GLN A 24 -9.47 -1.38 -6.21
N PRO A 25 -9.95 -0.29 -5.58
CA PRO A 25 -9.07 0.63 -4.88
C PRO A 25 -8.59 0.11 -3.52
N VAL A 26 -9.12 -1.01 -3.04
CA VAL A 26 -8.75 -1.60 -1.74
C VAL A 26 -8.05 -2.93 -1.96
N VAL A 27 -6.84 -3.05 -1.44
CA VAL A 27 -6.04 -4.29 -1.56
C VAL A 27 -5.79 -4.90 -0.20
N ASN A 28 -6.06 -6.20 -0.05
CA ASN A 28 -5.60 -6.94 1.13
C ASN A 28 -4.15 -7.42 0.95
N LEU A 29 -3.22 -6.80 1.68
CA LEU A 29 -1.79 -7.11 1.67
C LEU A 29 -1.48 -8.52 2.20
N LEU A 30 -2.36 -9.08 3.04
CA LEU A 30 -2.22 -10.45 3.56
C LEU A 30 -3.02 -11.47 2.74
N GLY A 31 -3.76 -11.02 1.73
CA GLY A 31 -4.50 -11.88 0.82
C GLY A 31 -3.56 -12.59 -0.18
N PRO A 32 -3.84 -13.86 -0.52
CA PRO A 32 -3.06 -14.59 -1.52
C PRO A 32 -3.23 -14.05 -2.95
N GLY A 33 -4.29 -13.27 -3.22
CA GLY A 33 -4.55 -12.68 -4.54
C GLY A 33 -5.04 -13.68 -5.59
N ASP A 34 -5.49 -14.85 -5.16
CA ASP A 34 -5.96 -15.95 -6.02
C ASP A 34 -7.43 -16.32 -5.74
N GLY A 35 -8.17 -15.40 -5.09
CA GLY A 35 -9.57 -15.60 -4.72
C GLY A 35 -9.81 -16.54 -3.53
N ARG A 36 -8.77 -17.15 -2.94
CA ARG A 36 -8.94 -17.95 -1.73
C ARG A 36 -9.35 -17.08 -0.54
N GLN A 37 -10.17 -17.65 0.34
CA GLN A 37 -10.60 -17.00 1.57
C GLN A 37 -9.39 -16.67 2.44
N THR A 38 -9.27 -15.40 2.82
CA THR A 38 -8.21 -14.93 3.73
C THR A 38 -8.66 -15.01 5.18
N THR A 39 -7.76 -15.45 6.06
CA THR A 39 -7.96 -15.46 7.52
C THR A 39 -7.39 -14.22 8.19
N GLU A 40 -6.54 -13.48 7.48
CA GLU A 40 -5.85 -12.28 7.94
C GLU A 40 -6.22 -11.08 7.06
N LEU A 41 -6.21 -9.89 7.67
CA LEU A 41 -6.63 -8.66 7.01
C LEU A 41 -5.63 -7.55 7.28
N ALA A 42 -5.04 -7.03 6.21
CA ALA A 42 -4.30 -5.78 6.21
C ALA A 42 -4.67 -5.03 4.93
N LEU A 43 -5.55 -4.03 5.03
CA LEU A 43 -6.11 -3.34 3.88
C LEU A 43 -5.33 -2.07 3.57
N PHE A 44 -4.89 -1.96 2.34
CA PHE A 44 -4.31 -0.74 1.79
C PHE A 44 -5.34 -0.05 0.89
N TYR A 45 -5.56 1.25 1.12
CA TYR A 45 -6.51 2.07 0.37
C TYR A 45 -5.89 3.43 0.02
N PRO A 46 -5.47 3.65 -1.24
CA PRO A 46 -5.08 4.95 -1.76
C PRO A 46 -6.26 5.92 -1.77
N VAL A 47 -6.21 6.95 -0.92
CA VAL A 47 -7.28 7.97 -0.82
C VAL A 47 -7.06 9.06 -1.86
N SER A 48 -5.80 9.44 -2.07
CA SER A 48 -5.37 10.41 -3.08
C SER A 48 -3.90 10.14 -3.45
N PRO A 49 -3.31 10.86 -4.42
CA PRO A 49 -1.89 10.70 -4.74
C PRO A 49 -0.94 10.93 -3.56
N ASP A 50 -1.29 11.79 -2.61
CA ASP A 50 -0.36 12.20 -1.55
C ASP A 50 -0.63 11.48 -0.21
N ILE A 51 -1.80 10.85 -0.06
CA ILE A 51 -2.19 10.16 1.18
C ILE A 51 -2.91 8.84 0.91
N SER A 52 -2.57 7.82 1.70
CA SER A 52 -3.27 6.53 1.73
C SER A 52 -3.62 6.10 3.16
N CYS A 53 -4.57 5.19 3.25
CA CYS A 53 -5.06 4.60 4.48
C CYS A 53 -4.63 3.13 4.54
N LEU A 54 -4.11 2.72 5.69
CA LEU A 54 -3.74 1.35 5.99
C LEU A 54 -4.54 0.89 7.22
N VAL A 55 -5.33 -0.17 7.06
CA VAL A 55 -6.04 -0.83 8.15
C VAL A 55 -5.30 -2.12 8.48
N VAL A 56 -4.69 -2.19 9.65
CA VAL A 56 -3.81 -3.31 10.04
C VAL A 56 -4.13 -3.81 11.45
N PRO A 57 -3.83 -5.08 11.75
CA PRO A 57 -3.88 -5.58 13.12
C PRO A 57 -2.91 -4.80 14.02
N ARG A 58 -3.32 -4.48 15.25
CA ARG A 58 -2.55 -3.64 16.19
C ARG A 58 -1.13 -4.15 16.49
N ASN A 59 -0.91 -5.46 16.35
CA ASN A 59 0.42 -6.06 16.55
C ASN A 59 1.44 -5.74 15.44
N TYR A 60 1.04 -5.08 14.35
CA TYR A 60 1.98 -4.60 13.34
C TYR A 60 2.69 -3.29 13.72
N GLU A 61 2.29 -2.61 14.81
CA GLU A 61 2.95 -1.41 15.35
C GLU A 61 3.29 -0.35 14.26
N VAL A 62 2.33 -0.06 13.39
CA VAL A 62 2.48 0.97 12.36
C VAL A 62 1.88 2.26 12.89
N HIS A 63 2.69 3.31 12.98
CA HIS A 63 2.24 4.66 13.26
C HIS A 63 2.18 5.47 11.95
N SER A 64 1.55 6.65 11.98
CA SER A 64 1.55 7.53 10.81
C SER A 64 2.99 7.72 10.33
N ALA A 65 3.22 7.36 9.08
CA ALA A 65 4.57 7.17 8.56
C ALA A 65 4.72 7.88 7.23
N VAL A 66 5.86 8.55 7.08
CA VAL A 66 6.35 8.98 5.78
C VAL A 66 6.95 7.74 5.13
N ILE A 67 6.34 7.30 4.03
CA ILE A 67 6.72 6.04 3.39
C ILE A 67 7.72 6.32 2.27
N PRO A 68 8.88 5.64 2.25
CA PRO A 68 9.86 5.78 1.18
C PRO A 68 9.27 5.53 -0.20
N GLY A 69 9.71 6.31 -1.19
CA GLY A 69 9.22 6.20 -2.57
C GLY A 69 9.27 4.78 -3.15
N ASN A 70 10.31 3.99 -2.83
CA ASN A 70 10.38 2.60 -3.29
C ASN A 70 9.27 1.69 -2.72
N VAL A 71 8.81 1.94 -1.50
CA VAL A 71 7.69 1.19 -0.90
C VAL A 71 6.37 1.63 -1.53
N ILE A 72 6.23 2.90 -1.89
CA ILE A 72 5.09 3.43 -2.67
C ILE A 72 5.03 2.75 -4.04
N GLU A 73 6.18 2.56 -4.71
CA GLU A 73 6.23 1.81 -5.98
C GLU A 73 5.74 0.38 -5.82
N GLU A 74 6.13 -0.32 -4.75
CA GLU A 74 5.67 -1.69 -4.48
C GLU A 74 4.15 -1.74 -4.23
N LEU A 75 3.61 -0.78 -3.45
CA LEU A 75 2.18 -0.63 -3.20
C LEU A 75 1.41 -0.34 -4.49
N ASN A 76 1.91 0.57 -5.33
CA ASN A 76 1.31 0.92 -6.60
C ASN A 76 1.34 -0.24 -7.59
N ALA A 77 2.43 -1.01 -7.63
CA ALA A 77 2.50 -2.21 -8.46
C ALA A 77 1.43 -3.24 -8.05
N LEU A 78 1.15 -3.34 -6.75
CA LEU A 78 0.10 -4.22 -6.26
C LEU A 78 -1.31 -3.70 -6.63
N VAL A 79 -1.58 -2.40 -6.50
CA VAL A 79 -2.85 -1.80 -6.98
C VAL A 79 -3.02 -2.02 -8.48
N ALA A 80 -1.97 -1.83 -9.26
CA ALA A 80 -1.99 -2.07 -10.71
C ALA A 80 -2.28 -3.52 -11.06
N TRP A 81 -1.75 -4.48 -10.29
CA TRP A 81 -2.03 -5.90 -10.47
C TRP A 81 -3.49 -6.26 -10.19
N GLU A 82 -4.08 -5.68 -9.14
CA GLU A 82 -5.46 -5.99 -8.70
C GLU A 82 -6.52 -5.20 -9.48
N SER A 83 -6.11 -4.16 -10.23
CA SER A 83 -7.01 -3.36 -11.06
C SER A 83 -7.22 -4.03 -12.42
N GLU A 84 -8.47 -4.10 -12.88
CA GLU A 84 -8.80 -4.80 -14.13
C GLU A 84 -8.91 -3.84 -15.32
N ASN A 85 -9.59 -2.71 -15.12
CA ASN A 85 -10.03 -1.88 -16.24
C ASN A 85 -9.39 -0.50 -16.26
N PHE A 86 -9.19 0.12 -15.10
CA PHE A 86 -8.69 1.48 -15.05
C PHE A 86 -7.74 1.73 -13.89
N LEU A 87 -6.75 2.58 -14.18
CA LEU A 87 -5.81 3.13 -13.21
C LEU A 87 -5.86 4.65 -13.28
N ILE A 88 -5.79 5.26 -12.10
CA ILE A 88 -5.81 6.70 -11.92
C ILE A 88 -4.54 7.08 -11.15
N ALA A 89 -3.78 8.02 -11.70
CA ALA A 89 -2.59 8.57 -11.06
C ALA A 89 -2.52 10.09 -11.25
N LYS A 90 -1.60 10.73 -10.51
CA LYS A 90 -1.36 12.19 -10.56
C LYS A 90 -0.96 12.70 -11.96
N SER A 91 -0.41 11.84 -12.82
CA SER A 91 -0.06 12.21 -14.20
C SER A 91 -0.03 11.02 -15.17
N ASN A 92 -0.19 11.30 -16.46
CA ASN A 92 -0.06 10.29 -17.52
C ASN A 92 1.34 9.66 -17.58
N LYS A 93 2.40 10.46 -17.30
CA LYS A 93 3.76 9.94 -17.22
C LYS A 93 3.87 8.85 -16.16
N ARG A 94 3.23 9.07 -15.00
CA ARG A 94 3.20 8.11 -13.90
C ARG A 94 2.51 6.81 -14.29
N LEU A 95 1.33 6.91 -14.92
CA LEU A 95 0.61 5.74 -15.44
C LEU A 95 1.46 4.92 -16.40
N GLN A 96 2.16 5.58 -17.34
CA GLN A 96 3.02 4.91 -18.30
C GLN A 96 4.17 4.14 -17.62
N THR A 97 4.80 4.74 -16.60
CA THR A 97 5.87 4.07 -15.83
C THR A 97 5.36 2.78 -15.18
N ILE A 98 4.17 2.81 -14.58
CA ILE A 98 3.58 1.66 -13.90
C ILE A 98 3.21 0.57 -14.90
N VAL A 99 2.50 0.93 -15.98
CA VAL A 99 2.09 -0.03 -17.02
C VAL A 99 3.31 -0.68 -17.68
N SER A 100 4.37 0.09 -17.92
CA SER A 100 5.62 -0.43 -18.52
C SER A 100 6.44 -1.30 -17.55
N GLY A 101 6.27 -1.09 -16.24
CA GLY A 101 6.95 -1.81 -15.17
C GLY A 101 6.17 -3.02 -14.62
N SER A 102 4.99 -3.32 -15.15
CA SER A 102 4.11 -4.39 -14.69
C SER A 102 4.82 -5.75 -14.71
N SER A 103 5.00 -6.36 -13.54
CA SER A 103 5.52 -7.72 -13.41
C SER A 103 4.47 -8.74 -13.87
N SER A 104 4.91 -9.90 -14.38
CA SER A 104 4.04 -11.06 -14.65
C SER A 104 3.65 -11.82 -13.38
N THR A 105 4.21 -11.44 -12.24
CA THR A 105 3.93 -12.04 -10.93
C THR A 105 3.39 -10.99 -9.97
N ARG A 106 2.37 -11.40 -9.19
CA ARG A 106 1.79 -10.57 -8.14
C ARG A 106 2.84 -10.15 -7.10
N PRO A 107 2.99 -8.85 -6.80
CA PRO A 107 3.82 -8.40 -5.69
C PRO A 107 3.39 -9.01 -4.35
N SER A 108 4.36 -9.33 -3.49
CA SER A 108 4.05 -9.95 -2.20
C SER A 108 3.57 -8.89 -1.20
N GLY A 109 2.25 -8.77 -1.02
CA GLY A 109 1.67 -7.83 -0.06
C GLY A 109 2.23 -7.95 1.36
N ARG A 110 2.52 -9.17 1.84
CA ARG A 110 3.15 -9.38 3.16
C ARG A 110 4.54 -8.74 3.25
N LYS A 111 5.39 -8.90 2.23
CA LYS A 111 6.70 -8.24 2.18
C LYS A 111 6.57 -6.72 2.15
N ILE A 112 5.59 -6.21 1.41
CA ILE A 112 5.30 -4.78 1.34
C ILE A 112 4.87 -4.25 2.71
N LEU A 113 3.99 -4.96 3.42
CA LEU A 113 3.58 -4.62 4.77
C LEU A 113 4.78 -4.59 5.74
N GLU A 114 5.69 -5.55 5.65
CA GLU A 114 6.93 -5.56 6.43
C GLU A 114 7.81 -4.33 6.12
N SER A 115 7.91 -3.92 4.85
CA SER A 115 8.59 -2.69 4.45
C SER A 115 7.94 -1.44 5.05
N VAL A 116 6.61 -1.37 5.07
CA VAL A 116 5.85 -0.27 5.68
C VAL A 116 6.11 -0.20 7.20
N VAL A 117 6.06 -1.34 7.90
CA VAL A 117 6.34 -1.43 9.34
C VAL A 117 7.79 -1.01 9.65
N LYS A 118 8.74 -1.40 8.80
CA LYS A 118 10.14 -0.99 8.96
C LYS A 118 10.31 0.52 8.76
N ALA A 119 9.63 1.08 7.76
CA ALA A 119 9.64 2.51 7.48
C ALA A 119 9.08 3.32 8.66
N SER A 120 7.90 2.92 9.20
CA SER A 120 7.26 3.62 10.32
C SER A 120 8.15 3.68 11.56
N ARG A 121 8.84 2.60 11.90
CA ARG A 121 9.78 2.55 13.03
C ARG A 121 10.98 3.48 12.84
N SER A 122 11.48 3.56 11.61
CA SER A 122 12.63 4.42 11.27
C SER A 122 12.26 5.91 11.36
N THR A 123 11.03 6.28 11.00
CA THR A 123 10.53 7.65 11.13
C THR A 123 10.49 8.13 12.58
N ILE A 124 10.17 7.26 13.55
CA ILE A 124 10.08 7.62 14.97
C ILE A 124 11.47 7.87 15.58
N SER A 125 12.47 7.06 15.20
CA SER A 125 13.85 7.17 15.71
C SER A 125 14.56 8.48 15.31
N GLY A 126 14.14 9.10 14.20
CA GLY A 126 14.72 10.37 13.73
C GLY A 126 14.28 11.62 14.51
N TYR A 127 13.38 11.49 15.50
CA TYR A 127 12.86 12.60 16.31
C TYR A 127 13.21 12.50 17.81
N THR A 128 14.03 11.52 18.21
CA THR A 128 14.56 11.36 19.59
C THR A 128 16.05 11.66 19.63
#